data_AF-A0A966J3C7-F1
#
_entry.id   AF-A0A966J3C7-F1
#
_cell.length_a   1.000
_cell.length_b   1.000
_cell.length_c   1.000
_cell.angle_alpha   90.00
_cell.angle_beta   90.00
_cell.angle_gamma   90.00
#
_symmetry.space_group_name_H-M   'P 1'
#
loop_
_entity.id
_entity.type
_entity.pdbx_description
1 polymer ?
#
loop_
_entity_poly.entity_id
_entity_poly.type
_entity_poly.pdbx_seq_one_letter_code
_entity_poly.pdbx_strand_id
1 'polypeptide(L)'
;METKHDLAQYLAGVPNAPVRSLGEILARGQFDRELEVRFRSTDTFPALPNAVHSATLARQAALRARMEFLLDSLQLDVIAYPTVRQKPVFPGQVQPGSTCPLGAQSGLPSIAIPAGFTADGLPVSVELLGKGFSDVRLVQLAFAYEQTGARRRAPGTTPALVNGAAPVATPVVVSLRSGSALVTARITVDPVRNELRWQVTSSDPAAVSAVVLRRRGGGTITGPASGTTGSAPAVARMTIPDSAQRVVARLLGPGARTAQGTLPLAYADRVAFAEGKLTVQLLASRGDVVERTVERAK
;
A
#
# COMPACT_ATOMS: atom_id res chain seq x y z
N MET A 1 22.15 -16.75 -13.55
CA MET A 1 23.12 -17.67 -14.17
C MET A 1 22.69 -19.11 -13.96
N GLU A 2 22.34 -19.50 -12.74
CA GLU A 2 21.92 -20.88 -12.42
C GLU A 2 20.53 -21.24 -12.94
N THR A 3 19.58 -20.30 -12.90
CA THR A 3 18.17 -20.48 -13.28
C THR A 3 17.93 -21.27 -14.56
N LYS A 4 18.70 -21.06 -15.64
CA LYS A 4 18.55 -21.80 -16.90
C LYS A 4 18.74 -23.30 -16.71
N HIS A 5 19.79 -23.68 -16.00
CA HIS A 5 20.21 -25.05 -15.79
C HIS A 5 19.36 -25.72 -14.71
N ASP A 6 19.12 -25.03 -13.59
CA ASP A 6 18.32 -25.53 -12.49
C ASP A 6 16.87 -25.80 -12.91
N LEU A 7 16.29 -24.91 -13.72
CA LEU A 7 14.93 -25.09 -14.25
C LEU A 7 14.87 -26.32 -15.17
N ALA A 8 15.84 -26.51 -16.07
CA ALA A 8 15.88 -27.68 -16.94
C ALA A 8 16.05 -28.98 -16.14
N GLN A 9 16.92 -28.97 -15.13
CA GLN A 9 17.11 -30.11 -14.22
C GLN A 9 15.83 -30.43 -13.44
N TYR A 10 15.17 -29.41 -12.89
CA TYR A 10 13.89 -29.56 -12.20
C TYR A 10 12.83 -30.18 -13.12
N LEU A 11 12.65 -29.64 -14.33
CA LEU A 11 11.64 -30.11 -15.29
C LEU A 11 11.91 -31.53 -15.82
N ALA A 12 13.18 -31.97 -15.85
CA ALA A 12 13.51 -33.36 -16.19
C ALA A 12 12.95 -34.35 -15.14
N GLY A 13 12.87 -33.94 -13.88
CA GLY A 13 12.32 -34.74 -12.78
C GLY A 13 10.80 -34.67 -12.62
N VAL A 14 10.11 -33.79 -13.34
CA VAL A 14 8.65 -33.63 -13.24
C VAL A 14 7.95 -34.49 -14.30
N PRO A 15 7.18 -35.53 -13.92
CA PRO A 15 6.40 -36.32 -14.86
C PRO A 15 5.41 -35.45 -15.63
N ASN A 16 5.28 -35.67 -16.94
CA ASN A 16 4.38 -34.92 -17.82
C ASN A 16 4.55 -33.40 -17.78
N ALA A 17 5.76 -32.90 -17.47
CA ALA A 17 6.06 -31.48 -17.55
C ALA A 17 5.69 -30.94 -18.95
N PRO A 18 4.89 -29.87 -19.03
CA PRO A 18 4.42 -29.36 -20.31
C PRO A 18 5.55 -28.80 -21.17
N VAL A 19 6.69 -28.44 -20.58
CA VAL A 19 7.93 -27.97 -21.23
C VAL A 19 9.14 -28.58 -20.53
N ARG A 20 10.30 -28.58 -21.18
CA ARG A 20 11.55 -29.17 -20.67
C ARG A 20 12.67 -28.17 -20.39
N SER A 21 12.55 -26.94 -20.85
CA SER A 21 13.58 -25.92 -20.68
C SER A 21 13.05 -24.50 -20.84
N LEU A 22 13.87 -23.52 -20.45
CA LEU A 22 13.59 -22.11 -20.71
C LEU A 22 13.52 -21.81 -22.22
N GLY A 23 14.36 -22.44 -23.03
CA GLY A 23 14.33 -22.33 -24.49
C GLY A 23 13.00 -22.81 -25.09
N GLU A 24 12.41 -23.88 -24.57
CA GLU A 24 11.08 -24.34 -25.02
C GLU A 24 9.96 -23.38 -24.60
N ILE A 25 10.03 -22.80 -23.39
CA ILE A 25 9.12 -21.74 -22.95
C ILE A 25 9.19 -20.56 -23.93
N LEU A 26 10.41 -20.12 -24.29
CA LEU A 26 10.64 -19.07 -25.27
C LEU A 26 10.05 -19.42 -26.65
N ALA A 27 10.26 -20.64 -27.13
CA ALA A 27 9.78 -21.10 -28.43
C ALA A 27 8.24 -21.14 -28.50
N ARG A 28 7.56 -21.45 -27.40
CA ARG A 28 6.09 -21.48 -27.34
C ARG A 28 5.43 -20.11 -27.27
N GLY A 29 6.15 -19.08 -26.80
CA GLY A 29 5.60 -17.73 -26.67
C GLY A 29 4.51 -17.60 -25.59
N GLN A 30 4.31 -18.61 -24.74
CA GLN A 30 3.26 -18.64 -23.71
C GLN A 30 3.76 -18.02 -22.39
N PHE A 31 4.28 -16.80 -22.46
CA PHE A 31 4.75 -16.04 -21.30
C PHE A 31 4.37 -14.56 -21.46
N ASP A 32 4.31 -13.83 -20.35
CA ASP A 32 4.02 -12.40 -20.37
C ASP A 32 5.17 -11.62 -21.04
N ARG A 33 4.85 -10.63 -21.86
CA ARG A 33 5.82 -9.79 -22.59
C ARG A 33 6.86 -9.16 -21.65
N GLU A 34 6.49 -8.81 -20.42
CA GLU A 34 7.43 -8.24 -19.44
C GLU A 34 8.58 -9.20 -19.07
N LEU A 35 8.40 -10.51 -19.26
CA LEU A 35 9.39 -11.54 -18.95
C LEU A 35 10.35 -11.81 -20.12
N GLU A 36 10.00 -11.40 -21.34
CA GLU A 36 10.71 -11.81 -22.56
C GLU A 36 12.22 -11.48 -22.49
N VAL A 37 12.54 -10.23 -22.15
CA VAL A 37 13.93 -9.76 -22.06
C VAL A 37 14.72 -10.57 -21.04
N ARG A 38 14.11 -10.84 -19.87
CA ARG A 38 14.74 -11.64 -18.80
C ARG A 38 14.94 -13.08 -19.25
N PHE A 39 13.95 -13.70 -19.89
CA PHE A 39 14.04 -15.08 -20.34
C PHE A 39 15.09 -15.24 -21.43
N ARG A 40 15.08 -14.39 -22.46
CA ARG A 40 16.11 -14.40 -23.50
C ARG A 40 17.50 -14.19 -22.93
N SER A 41 17.69 -13.21 -22.04
CA SER A 41 18.98 -13.00 -21.37
C SER A 41 19.39 -14.16 -20.47
N THR A 42 18.45 -14.90 -19.89
CA THR A 42 18.76 -16.05 -19.03
C THR A 42 19.12 -17.28 -19.87
N ASP A 43 18.48 -17.44 -21.03
CA ASP A 43 18.74 -18.55 -21.94
C ASP A 43 20.10 -18.45 -22.65
N THR A 44 20.75 -17.27 -22.66
CA THR A 44 22.12 -17.13 -23.16
C THR A 44 23.20 -17.57 -22.16
N PHE A 45 22.85 -17.89 -20.91
CA PHE A 45 23.87 -18.28 -19.93
C PHE A 45 24.59 -19.58 -20.36
N PRO A 46 25.94 -19.60 -20.29
CA PRO A 46 26.74 -20.75 -20.66
C PRO A 46 26.58 -21.87 -19.63
N ALA A 47 26.98 -23.08 -20.02
CA ALA A 47 27.00 -24.24 -19.13
C ALA A 47 27.73 -23.95 -17.81
N LEU A 48 27.27 -24.63 -16.76
CA LEU A 48 27.81 -24.55 -15.41
C LEU A 48 28.49 -25.88 -15.02
N PRO A 49 29.53 -25.85 -14.16
CA PRO A 49 30.18 -24.66 -13.60
C PRO A 49 31.04 -23.92 -14.65
N ASN A 50 31.28 -22.63 -14.43
CA ASN A 50 32.23 -21.84 -15.21
C ASN A 50 32.95 -20.78 -14.33
N ALA A 51 33.93 -20.09 -14.91
CA ALA A 51 34.76 -19.14 -14.17
C ALA A 51 33.96 -17.96 -13.58
N VAL A 52 32.97 -17.44 -14.31
CA VAL A 52 32.12 -16.33 -13.85
C VAL A 52 31.23 -16.77 -12.68
N HIS A 53 30.65 -17.96 -12.80
CA HIS A 53 29.86 -18.58 -11.74
C HIS A 53 30.69 -18.80 -10.48
N SER A 54 31.88 -19.41 -10.60
CA SER A 54 32.79 -19.65 -9.49
C SER A 54 33.22 -18.34 -8.81
N ALA A 55 33.55 -17.31 -9.59
CA ALA A 55 33.89 -15.99 -9.06
C ALA A 55 32.72 -15.33 -8.34
N THR A 56 31.48 -15.57 -8.80
CA THR A 56 30.27 -15.04 -8.17
C THR A 56 29.99 -15.72 -6.84
N LEU A 57 30.12 -17.05 -6.77
CA LEU A 57 30.02 -17.81 -5.52
C LEU A 57 31.09 -17.36 -4.51
N ALA A 58 32.33 -17.14 -4.96
CA ALA A 58 33.40 -16.63 -4.10
C ALA A 58 33.07 -15.23 -3.53
N ARG A 59 32.44 -14.34 -4.32
CA ARG A 59 31.98 -13.03 -3.86
C ARG A 59 30.86 -13.14 -2.83
N GLN A 60 29.91 -14.05 -3.00
CA GLN A 60 28.85 -14.30 -2.02
C GLN A 60 29.43 -14.82 -0.70
N ALA A 61 30.36 -15.77 -0.76
CA ALA A 61 31.06 -16.26 0.43
C ALA A 61 31.85 -15.15 1.15
N ALA A 62 32.56 -14.31 0.39
CA ALA A 62 33.28 -13.17 0.95
C ALA A 62 32.34 -12.13 1.58
N LEU A 63 31.18 -11.87 0.96
CA LEU A 63 30.16 -10.99 1.53
C LEU A 63 29.62 -11.55 2.84
N ARG A 64 29.25 -12.84 2.89
CA ARG A 64 28.81 -13.52 4.12
C ARG A 64 29.83 -13.35 5.24
N ALA A 65 31.09 -13.71 4.98
CA ALA A 65 32.15 -13.65 5.97
C ALA A 65 32.38 -12.24 6.50
N ARG A 66 32.29 -11.21 5.64
CA ARG A 66 32.40 -9.80 6.07
C ARG A 66 31.25 -9.36 6.96
N MET A 67 30.02 -9.77 6.63
CA MET A 67 28.84 -9.44 7.44
C MET A 67 28.89 -10.12 8.80
N GLU A 68 29.29 -11.40 8.85
CA GLU A 68 29.46 -12.13 10.12
C GLU A 68 30.58 -11.53 10.97
N PHE A 69 31.73 -11.20 10.37
CA PHE A 69 32.81 -10.49 11.06
C PHE A 69 32.35 -9.15 11.65
N LEU A 70 31.53 -8.39 10.92
CA LEU A 70 30.99 -7.11 11.40
C LEU A 70 30.03 -7.32 12.59
N LEU A 71 29.13 -8.30 12.50
CA LEU A 71 28.25 -8.66 13.62
C LEU A 71 29.06 -9.05 14.87
N ASP A 72 30.11 -9.87 14.70
CA ASP A 72 30.93 -10.35 15.82
C ASP A 72 31.81 -9.25 16.43
N SER A 73 32.50 -8.48 15.60
CA SER A 73 33.39 -7.40 16.05
C SER A 73 32.65 -6.29 16.80
N LEU A 74 31.37 -6.08 16.47
CA LEU A 74 30.51 -5.10 17.13
C LEU A 74 29.59 -5.72 18.20
N GLN A 75 29.71 -7.02 18.45
CA GLN A 75 28.89 -7.78 19.42
C GLN A 75 27.38 -7.59 19.18
N LEU A 76 26.96 -7.64 17.92
CA LEU A 76 25.56 -7.46 17.50
C LEU A 76 24.88 -8.81 17.25
N ASP A 77 23.63 -8.95 17.73
CA ASP A 77 22.76 -10.08 17.36
C ASP A 77 22.27 -9.97 15.91
N VAL A 78 21.89 -8.77 15.47
CA VAL A 78 21.29 -8.48 14.17
C VAL A 78 21.65 -7.08 13.67
N ILE A 79 21.54 -6.87 12.35
CA ILE A 79 21.54 -5.53 11.74
C ILE A 79 20.11 -5.20 11.31
N ALA A 80 19.61 -4.03 11.70
CA ALA A 80 18.29 -3.54 11.30
C ALA A 80 18.41 -2.48 10.20
N TYR A 81 17.64 -2.62 9.11
CA TYR A 81 17.60 -1.65 8.01
C TYR A 81 16.21 -1.59 7.36
N PRO A 82 15.83 -0.50 6.68
CA PRO A 82 14.58 -0.47 5.92
C PRO A 82 14.61 -1.51 4.79
N THR A 83 13.56 -2.32 4.66
CA THR A 83 13.48 -3.36 3.61
C THR A 83 13.51 -2.75 2.21
N VAL A 84 12.77 -1.65 2.02
CA VAL A 84 12.76 -0.83 0.83
C VAL A 84 12.72 0.64 1.27
N ARG A 85 13.61 1.45 0.70
CA ARG A 85 13.80 2.86 1.08
C ARG A 85 12.90 3.85 0.33
N GLN A 86 12.17 3.37 -0.67
CA GLN A 86 11.31 4.17 -1.54
C GLN A 86 9.92 3.55 -1.64
N LYS A 87 8.93 4.37 -1.97
CA LYS A 87 7.56 3.89 -2.17
C LYS A 87 7.48 2.94 -3.37
N PRO A 88 6.50 2.03 -3.37
CA PRO A 88 6.16 1.24 -4.54
C PRO A 88 5.94 2.12 -5.77
N VAL A 89 6.56 1.72 -6.88
CA VAL A 89 6.29 2.28 -8.21
C VAL A 89 5.03 1.64 -8.81
N PHE A 90 4.49 2.22 -9.88
CA PHE A 90 3.36 1.60 -10.58
C PHE A 90 3.81 0.35 -11.36
N PRO A 91 2.90 -0.61 -11.62
CA PRO A 91 3.21 -1.76 -12.47
C PRO A 91 3.86 -1.36 -13.80
N GLY A 92 4.82 -2.16 -14.27
CA GLY A 92 5.64 -1.88 -15.45
C GLY A 92 6.87 -0.99 -15.19
N GLN A 93 7.04 -0.45 -13.97
CA GLN A 93 8.22 0.33 -13.59
C GLN A 93 9.22 -0.49 -12.76
N VAL A 94 10.50 -0.16 -12.88
CA VAL A 94 11.55 -0.76 -12.04
C VAL A 94 11.48 -0.18 -10.64
N GLN A 95 11.40 -1.04 -9.62
CA GLN A 95 11.38 -0.62 -8.21
C GLN A 95 12.80 -0.24 -7.72
N PRO A 96 13.07 1.03 -7.39
CA PRO A 96 14.34 1.44 -6.77
C PRO A 96 14.34 1.22 -5.25
N GLY A 97 15.52 1.33 -4.65
CA GLY A 97 15.67 1.47 -3.20
C GLY A 97 15.48 0.18 -2.39
N SER A 98 15.38 -0.98 -3.04
CA SER A 98 15.36 -2.29 -2.35
C SER A 98 16.69 -2.57 -1.65
N THR A 99 16.62 -3.08 -0.42
CA THR A 99 17.77 -3.57 0.35
C THR A 99 17.75 -5.09 0.50
N CYS A 100 16.71 -5.76 0.00
CA CYS A 100 16.55 -7.22 -0.04
C CYS A 100 17.74 -8.00 -0.62
N PRO A 101 18.51 -7.48 -1.60
CA PRO A 101 19.68 -8.20 -2.12
C PRO A 101 20.74 -8.50 -1.05
N LEU A 102 20.82 -7.74 0.05
CA LEU A 102 21.85 -7.95 1.07
C LEU A 102 21.72 -9.33 1.74
N GLY A 103 20.53 -9.66 2.27
CA GLY A 103 20.25 -10.97 2.86
C GLY A 103 20.36 -12.09 1.82
N ALA A 104 19.74 -11.90 0.66
CA ALA A 104 19.75 -12.90 -0.41
C ALA A 104 21.14 -13.23 -0.96
N GLN A 105 22.02 -12.21 -1.15
CA GLN A 105 23.36 -12.42 -1.72
C GLN A 105 24.39 -12.85 -0.69
N SER A 106 24.25 -12.46 0.58
CA SER A 106 25.09 -12.98 1.67
C SER A 106 24.66 -14.39 2.08
N GLY A 107 23.43 -14.80 1.76
CA GLY A 107 22.84 -16.05 2.21
C GLY A 107 22.75 -16.14 3.73
N LEU A 108 22.68 -15.00 4.42
CA LEU A 108 22.42 -14.90 5.85
C LEU A 108 20.90 -14.79 6.08
N PRO A 109 20.37 -15.32 7.20
CA PRO A 109 18.95 -15.26 7.47
C PRO A 109 18.52 -13.80 7.71
N SER A 110 17.42 -13.40 7.09
CA SER A 110 16.77 -12.11 7.36
C SER A 110 15.26 -12.23 7.49
N ILE A 111 14.65 -11.32 8.25
CA ILE A 111 13.21 -11.27 8.48
C ILE A 111 12.71 -9.83 8.41
N ALA A 112 11.69 -9.58 7.58
CA ALA A 112 11.04 -8.28 7.48
C ALA A 112 9.84 -8.20 8.45
N ILE A 113 9.81 -7.15 9.27
CA ILE A 113 8.77 -6.89 10.27
C ILE A 113 8.09 -5.54 10.02
N PRO A 114 6.75 -5.43 10.20
CA PRO A 114 6.03 -4.18 10.01
C PRO A 114 6.52 -3.08 10.95
N ALA A 115 6.92 -1.93 10.39
CA ALA A 115 7.42 -0.78 11.13
C ALA A 115 6.44 0.41 11.15
N GLY A 116 5.32 0.32 10.42
CA GLY A 116 4.26 1.32 10.41
C GLY A 116 3.82 1.67 8.99
N PHE A 117 3.44 2.93 8.79
CA PHE A 117 2.90 3.42 7.53
C PHE A 117 3.52 4.76 7.14
N THR A 118 3.64 5.01 5.84
CA THR A 118 3.89 6.35 5.30
C THR A 118 2.70 7.28 5.56
N ALA A 119 2.88 8.59 5.37
CA ALA A 119 1.81 9.58 5.54
C ALA A 119 0.57 9.33 4.65
N ASP A 120 0.75 8.73 3.48
CA ASP A 120 -0.29 8.32 2.54
C ASP A 120 -0.81 6.89 2.77
N GLY A 121 -0.37 6.22 3.84
CA GLY A 121 -0.93 4.96 4.30
C GLY A 121 -0.35 3.70 3.66
N LEU A 122 0.86 3.78 3.08
CA LEU A 122 1.56 2.60 2.54
C LEU A 122 2.35 1.91 3.66
N PRO A 123 2.30 0.58 3.79
CA PRO A 123 3.02 -0.13 4.83
C PRO A 123 4.54 -0.01 4.63
N VAL A 124 5.26 0.17 5.73
CA VAL A 124 6.72 0.21 5.80
C VAL A 124 7.20 -0.91 6.71
N SER A 125 8.32 -1.55 6.36
CA SER A 125 8.97 -2.58 7.17
C SER A 125 10.43 -2.26 7.46
N VAL A 126 10.91 -2.82 8.57
CA VAL A 126 12.33 -2.95 8.87
C VAL A 126 12.68 -4.42 8.66
N GLU A 127 13.85 -4.68 8.08
CA GLU A 127 14.42 -6.01 7.94
C GLU A 127 15.53 -6.18 8.97
N LEU A 128 15.49 -7.31 9.68
CA LEU A 128 16.55 -7.74 10.59
C LEU A 128 17.38 -8.82 9.87
N LEU A 129 18.69 -8.65 9.82
CA LEU A 129 19.65 -9.62 9.27
C LEU A 129 20.47 -10.22 10.40
N GLY A 130 20.46 -11.54 10.53
CA GLY A 130 21.19 -12.30 11.54
C GLY A 130 22.43 -13.01 10.99
N LYS A 131 23.11 -13.76 11.87
CA LYS A 131 24.25 -14.62 11.52
C LYS A 131 23.77 -15.93 10.86
N GLY A 132 24.68 -16.66 10.21
CA GLY A 132 24.36 -17.98 9.68
C GLY A 132 23.77 -18.89 10.75
N PHE A 133 22.64 -19.56 10.42
CA PHE A 133 21.94 -20.51 11.29
C PHE A 133 21.38 -19.93 12.61
N SER A 134 21.24 -18.61 12.72
CA SER A 134 20.67 -17.95 13.92
C SER A 134 19.16 -17.69 13.81
N ASP A 135 18.43 -18.48 13.01
CA ASP A 135 17.02 -18.28 12.67
C ASP A 135 16.12 -18.20 13.92
N VAL A 136 16.36 -19.07 14.91
CA VAL A 136 15.60 -19.07 16.17
C VAL A 136 15.74 -17.73 16.90
N ARG A 137 16.97 -17.22 17.01
CA ARG A 137 17.25 -15.93 17.66
C ARG A 137 16.62 -14.77 16.87
N LEU A 138 16.70 -14.84 15.55
CA LEU A 138 16.11 -13.84 14.65
C LEU A 138 14.58 -13.76 14.81
N VAL A 139 13.89 -14.91 14.87
CA VAL A 139 12.45 -15.00 15.11
C VAL A 139 12.09 -14.48 16.51
N GLN A 140 12.87 -14.81 17.55
CA GLN A 140 12.65 -14.29 18.90
C GLN A 140 12.70 -12.76 18.95
N LEU A 141 13.70 -12.15 18.29
CA LEU A 141 13.85 -10.69 18.24
C LEU A 141 12.72 -10.02 17.44
N ALA A 142 12.35 -10.60 16.30
CA ALA A 142 11.23 -10.12 15.49
C ALA A 142 9.90 -10.19 16.27
N PHE A 143 9.66 -11.30 16.96
CA PHE A 143 8.48 -11.46 17.81
C PHE A 143 8.47 -10.46 18.96
N ALA A 144 9.59 -10.30 19.68
CA ALA A 144 9.70 -9.31 20.75
C ALA A 144 9.40 -7.90 20.24
N TYR A 145 9.92 -7.52 19.06
CA TYR A 145 9.60 -6.25 18.42
C TYR A 145 8.10 -6.13 18.11
N GLU A 146 7.47 -7.16 17.54
CA GLU A 146 6.02 -7.17 17.27
C GLU A 146 5.21 -6.95 18.55
N GLN A 147 5.59 -7.59 19.66
CA GLN A 147 4.91 -7.46 20.95
C GLN A 147 5.00 -6.05 21.56
N THR A 148 5.92 -5.19 21.12
CA THR A 148 5.99 -3.80 21.60
C THR A 148 4.86 -2.90 21.08
N GLY A 149 4.07 -3.34 20.10
CA GLY A 149 2.89 -2.60 19.66
C GLY A 149 2.39 -2.95 18.26
N ALA A 150 1.11 -2.65 18.02
CA ALA A 150 0.45 -2.91 16.74
C ALA A 150 0.95 -1.95 15.64
N ARG A 151 1.77 -2.47 14.72
CA ARG A 151 2.28 -1.72 13.54
C ARG A 151 1.69 -2.20 12.21
N ARG A 152 1.07 -3.38 12.23
CA ARG A 152 0.33 -3.93 11.10
C ARG A 152 -1.12 -3.45 11.17
N ARG A 153 -1.68 -3.08 10.03
CA ARG A 153 -3.12 -2.87 9.84
C ARG A 153 -3.58 -3.64 8.63
N ALA A 154 -4.75 -4.28 8.73
CA ALA A 154 -5.37 -4.95 7.59
C ALA A 154 -5.66 -3.94 6.46
N PRO A 155 -5.45 -4.30 5.20
CA PRO A 155 -5.79 -3.43 4.08
C PRO A 155 -7.32 -3.25 3.99
N GLY A 156 -7.77 -2.03 3.76
CA GLY A 156 -9.20 -1.70 3.70
C GLY A 156 -9.92 -2.21 2.44
N THR A 157 -9.19 -2.69 1.44
CA THR A 157 -9.72 -3.20 0.15
C THR A 157 -10.00 -4.71 0.17
N THR A 158 -9.62 -5.40 1.24
CA THR A 158 -9.95 -6.82 1.46
C THR A 158 -10.53 -6.95 2.87
N PRO A 159 -11.77 -6.49 3.09
CA PRO A 159 -12.38 -6.56 4.41
C PRO A 159 -12.55 -8.03 4.84
N ALA A 160 -12.56 -8.27 6.15
CA ALA A 160 -12.80 -9.60 6.69
C ALA A 160 -14.18 -10.12 6.23
N LEU A 161 -14.24 -11.43 5.97
CA LEU A 161 -15.50 -12.10 5.66
C LEU A 161 -16.43 -12.06 6.87
N VAL A 162 -17.72 -11.89 6.62
CA VAL A 162 -18.79 -11.99 7.61
C VAL A 162 -19.53 -13.31 7.35
N ASN A 163 -19.42 -14.26 8.28
CA ASN A 163 -20.01 -15.61 8.14
C ASN A 163 -19.59 -16.32 6.83
N GLY A 164 -18.33 -16.18 6.43
CA GLY A 164 -17.79 -16.79 5.21
C GLY A 164 -18.14 -16.06 3.91
N ALA A 165 -18.91 -14.97 3.96
CA ALA A 165 -19.28 -14.16 2.79
C ALA A 165 -18.62 -12.78 2.81
N ALA A 166 -18.49 -12.16 1.63
CA ALA A 166 -18.03 -10.79 1.52
C ALA A 166 -19.03 -9.84 2.21
N PRO A 167 -18.56 -8.81 2.95
CA PRO A 167 -19.45 -7.90 3.65
C PRO A 167 -20.32 -7.11 2.67
N VAL A 168 -21.61 -7.00 2.98
CA VAL A 168 -22.56 -6.26 2.17
C VAL A 168 -22.49 -4.77 2.49
N ALA A 169 -22.35 -3.95 1.44
CA ALA A 169 -22.37 -2.50 1.56
C ALA A 169 -23.76 -2.02 2.00
N THR A 170 -23.88 -1.52 3.22
CA THR A 170 -25.15 -1.03 3.78
C THR A 170 -25.25 0.48 3.61
N PRO A 171 -26.36 1.00 3.04
CA PRO A 171 -26.56 2.44 2.88
C PRO A 171 -26.84 3.11 4.23
N VAL A 172 -26.17 4.23 4.47
CA VAL A 172 -26.47 5.17 5.55
C VAL A 172 -27.31 6.31 4.98
N VAL A 173 -28.48 6.54 5.56
CA VAL A 173 -29.36 7.65 5.16
C VAL A 173 -29.19 8.80 6.16
N VAL A 174 -28.85 9.96 5.64
CA VAL A 174 -28.65 11.19 6.40
C VAL A 174 -29.69 12.20 5.95
N SER A 175 -30.49 12.71 6.88
CA SER A 175 -31.46 13.78 6.64
C SER A 175 -31.03 15.07 7.31
N LEU A 176 -31.04 16.16 6.54
CA LEU A 176 -30.62 17.50 6.93
C LEU A 176 -31.78 18.45 6.64
N ARG A 177 -32.13 19.32 7.60
CA ARG A 177 -33.20 20.31 7.43
C ARG A 177 -32.65 21.70 7.68
N SER A 178 -32.93 22.64 6.76
CA SER A 178 -32.62 24.06 6.92
C SER A 178 -33.74 24.88 6.28
N GLY A 179 -34.46 25.68 7.06
CA GLY A 179 -35.66 26.38 6.59
C GLY A 179 -36.68 25.42 5.94
N SER A 180 -37.08 25.72 4.70
CA SER A 180 -38.00 24.91 3.89
C SER A 180 -37.35 23.69 3.24
N ALA A 181 -36.01 23.63 3.16
CA ALA A 181 -35.29 22.51 2.56
C ALA A 181 -35.15 21.34 3.54
N LEU A 182 -35.68 20.19 3.14
CA LEU A 182 -35.32 18.88 3.65
C LEU A 182 -34.46 18.18 2.59
N VAL A 183 -33.22 17.89 2.95
CA VAL A 183 -32.29 17.13 2.13
C VAL A 183 -32.14 15.73 2.70
N THR A 184 -32.26 14.71 1.86
CA THR A 184 -31.98 13.31 2.22
C THR A 184 -30.85 12.79 1.34
N ALA A 185 -29.76 12.38 1.97
CA ALA A 185 -28.59 11.80 1.34
C ALA A 185 -28.44 10.33 1.73
N ARG A 186 -28.49 9.44 0.75
CA ARG A 186 -28.17 8.02 0.89
C ARG A 186 -26.72 7.81 0.50
N ILE A 187 -25.86 7.44 1.45
CA ILE A 187 -24.43 7.20 1.26
C ILE A 187 -24.15 5.72 1.46
N THR A 188 -23.56 5.05 0.48
CA THR A 188 -23.20 3.64 0.55
C THR A 188 -21.70 3.49 0.36
N VAL A 189 -21.01 3.02 1.39
CA VAL A 189 -19.59 2.69 1.31
C VAL A 189 -19.43 1.20 1.07
N ASP A 190 -18.87 0.84 -0.07
CA ASP A 190 -18.60 -0.52 -0.50
C ASP A 190 -17.13 -0.86 -0.21
N PRO A 191 -16.84 -1.61 0.87
CA PRO A 191 -15.46 -1.91 1.26
C PRO A 191 -14.79 -2.92 0.31
N VAL A 192 -15.57 -3.70 -0.43
CA VAL A 192 -15.05 -4.70 -1.37
C VAL A 192 -14.63 -4.01 -2.67
N ARG A 193 -15.46 -3.10 -3.19
CA ARG A 193 -15.15 -2.32 -4.39
C ARG A 193 -14.29 -1.09 -4.12
N ASN A 194 -14.11 -0.73 -2.85
CA ASN A 194 -13.43 0.50 -2.43
C ASN A 194 -14.08 1.76 -3.04
N GLU A 195 -15.41 1.81 -3.00
CA GLU A 195 -16.22 2.86 -3.62
C GLU A 195 -17.20 3.48 -2.62
N LEU A 196 -17.44 4.78 -2.77
CA LEU A 196 -18.56 5.46 -2.15
C LEU A 196 -19.58 5.81 -3.23
N ARG A 197 -20.78 5.26 -3.09
CA ARG A 197 -21.95 5.59 -3.91
C ARG A 197 -22.86 6.51 -3.13
N TRP A 198 -23.45 7.48 -3.79
CA TRP A 198 -24.34 8.43 -3.14
C TRP A 198 -25.54 8.78 -4.01
N GLN A 199 -26.64 9.11 -3.34
CA GLN A 199 -27.85 9.67 -3.94
C GLN A 199 -28.39 10.73 -2.99
N VAL A 200 -28.63 11.94 -3.49
CA VAL A 200 -29.16 13.06 -2.71
C VAL A 200 -30.45 13.57 -3.33
N THR A 201 -31.41 13.88 -2.49
CA THR A 201 -32.70 14.51 -2.86
C THR A 201 -32.95 15.73 -1.99
N SER A 202 -33.54 16.78 -2.56
CA SER A 202 -33.97 18.00 -1.87
C SER A 202 -35.47 18.25 -2.09
N SER A 203 -36.19 18.60 -1.02
CA SER A 203 -37.59 19.02 -1.13
C SER A 203 -37.74 20.40 -1.77
N ASP A 204 -36.77 21.29 -1.54
CA ASP A 204 -36.75 22.67 -2.01
C ASP A 204 -35.38 23.03 -2.60
N PRO A 205 -35.18 22.87 -3.93
CA PRO A 205 -33.90 23.13 -4.58
C PRO A 205 -33.47 24.60 -4.55
N ALA A 206 -34.40 25.55 -4.44
CA ALA A 206 -34.09 26.98 -4.40
C ALA A 206 -33.50 27.41 -3.05
N ALA A 207 -33.83 26.67 -1.99
CA ALA A 207 -33.29 26.87 -0.65
C ALA A 207 -31.91 26.19 -0.43
N VAL A 208 -31.40 25.43 -1.41
CA VAL A 208 -30.11 24.70 -1.31
C VAL A 208 -29.05 25.33 -2.21
N SER A 209 -27.94 25.77 -1.62
CA SER A 209 -26.75 26.19 -2.37
C SER A 209 -25.85 25.00 -2.71
N ALA A 210 -25.60 24.11 -1.76
CA ALA A 210 -24.85 22.89 -2.01
C ALA A 210 -25.08 21.84 -0.93
N VAL A 211 -24.91 20.58 -1.31
CA VAL A 211 -24.72 19.46 -0.38
C VAL A 211 -23.35 18.88 -0.65
N VAL A 212 -22.53 18.75 0.38
CA VAL A 212 -21.14 18.29 0.25
C VAL A 212 -20.85 17.16 1.22
N LEU A 213 -20.03 16.21 0.78
CA LEU A 213 -19.41 15.22 1.63
C LEU A 213 -18.10 15.80 2.16
N ARG A 214 -17.87 15.70 3.46
CA ARG A 214 -16.70 16.27 4.11
C ARG A 214 -16.01 15.24 4.98
N ARG A 215 -14.70 15.44 5.14
CA ARG A 215 -13.87 14.71 6.08
C ARG A 215 -13.36 15.69 7.13
N ARG A 216 -13.59 15.36 8.40
CA ARG A 216 -12.99 16.03 9.55
C ARG A 216 -11.62 15.42 9.86
N GLY A 217 -10.70 16.23 10.34
CA GLY A 217 -9.41 15.77 10.84
C GLY A 217 -8.23 16.47 10.17
N GLY A 218 -7.17 16.61 10.95
CA GLY A 218 -5.95 17.29 10.58
C GLY A 218 -4.98 16.39 9.86
N GLY A 219 -3.72 16.80 9.86
CA GLY A 219 -2.63 16.02 9.30
C GLY A 219 -1.46 16.91 8.91
N THR A 220 -0.57 16.36 8.11
CA THR A 220 0.60 17.10 7.63
C THR A 220 0.70 16.95 6.13
N ILE A 221 0.69 18.08 5.43
CA ILE A 221 1.09 18.11 4.02
C ILE A 221 2.60 18.28 4.01
N THR A 222 3.30 17.32 3.40
CA THR A 222 4.72 17.44 3.09
C THR A 222 4.90 17.37 1.59
N GLY A 223 5.66 18.31 1.04
CA GLY A 223 5.97 18.35 -0.38
C GLY A 223 7.25 19.16 -0.64
N PRO A 224 7.81 19.08 -1.86
CA PRO A 224 8.94 19.91 -2.24
C PRO A 224 8.55 21.39 -2.14
N ALA A 225 9.40 22.20 -1.51
CA ALA A 225 9.24 23.65 -1.47
C ALA A 225 9.82 24.26 -2.74
N SER A 226 8.98 24.92 -3.54
CA SER A 226 9.46 25.75 -4.65
C SER A 226 9.93 27.11 -4.12
N GLY A 227 11.03 27.64 -4.66
CA GLY A 227 11.51 29.00 -4.36
C GLY A 227 12.51 29.12 -3.20
N THR A 228 13.15 28.04 -2.79
CA THR A 228 14.21 28.10 -1.77
C THR A 228 15.56 28.48 -2.38
N THR A 229 16.27 29.43 -1.76
CA THR A 229 17.58 29.95 -2.21
C THR A 229 18.77 29.05 -1.83
N GLY A 230 18.53 27.88 -1.24
CA GLY A 230 19.56 26.92 -0.82
C GLY A 230 19.76 25.78 -1.83
N SER A 231 20.98 25.24 -1.89
CA SER A 231 21.36 24.14 -2.82
C SER A 231 20.84 22.75 -2.42
N ALA A 232 20.11 22.62 -1.31
CA ALA A 232 19.55 21.37 -0.82
C ALA A 232 18.03 21.31 -1.04
N PRO A 233 17.45 20.13 -1.34
CA PRO A 233 16.00 19.98 -1.48
C PRO A 233 15.31 20.33 -0.15
N ALA A 234 14.58 21.44 -0.14
CA ALA A 234 13.78 21.85 1.00
C ALA A 234 12.40 21.18 0.94
N VAL A 235 11.99 20.57 2.05
CA VAL A 235 10.64 20.00 2.21
C VAL A 235 9.80 21.00 2.99
N ALA A 236 8.74 21.51 2.37
CA ALA A 236 7.73 22.27 3.08
C ALA A 236 6.88 21.31 3.91
N ARG A 237 6.65 21.67 5.17
CA ARG A 237 5.74 20.95 6.07
C ARG A 237 4.66 21.91 6.54
N MET A 238 3.41 21.63 6.20
CA MET A 238 2.26 22.38 6.68
C MET A 238 1.39 21.48 7.57
N THR A 239 1.21 21.90 8.81
CA THR A 239 0.28 21.26 9.74
C THR A 239 -1.14 21.73 9.42
N ILE A 240 -2.01 20.77 9.12
CA ILE A 240 -3.44 21.00 9.03
C ILE A 240 -4.02 20.77 10.44
N PRO A 241 -4.68 21.78 11.05
CA PRO A 241 -5.31 21.64 12.35
C PRO A 241 -6.31 20.47 12.38
N ASP A 242 -6.49 19.82 13.53
CA ASP A 242 -7.50 18.77 13.67
C ASP A 242 -8.94 19.26 13.47
N SER A 243 -9.15 20.56 13.67
CA SER A 243 -10.40 21.26 13.35
C SER A 243 -10.62 21.50 11.86
N ALA A 244 -9.64 21.20 11.00
CA ALA A 244 -9.78 21.40 9.57
C ALA A 244 -10.83 20.47 8.98
N GLN A 245 -11.52 21.00 7.98
CA GLN A 245 -12.59 20.31 7.30
C GLN A 245 -12.33 20.36 5.79
N ARG A 246 -12.24 19.19 5.16
CA ARG A 246 -11.97 19.07 3.73
C ARG A 246 -13.22 18.61 3.00
N VAL A 247 -13.57 19.27 1.91
CA VAL A 247 -14.62 18.78 0.99
C VAL A 247 -14.06 17.60 0.22
N VAL A 248 -14.67 16.43 0.39
CA VAL A 248 -14.34 15.19 -0.32
C VAL A 248 -15.04 15.19 -1.69
N ALA A 249 -16.33 15.54 -1.72
CA ALA A 249 -17.11 15.62 -2.94
C ALA A 249 -18.27 16.61 -2.81
N ARG A 250 -18.69 17.18 -3.94
CA ARG A 250 -19.95 17.92 -4.05
C ARG A 250 -21.03 16.93 -4.47
N LEU A 251 -22.02 16.72 -3.61
CA LEU A 251 -23.09 15.74 -3.81
C LEU A 251 -24.33 16.38 -4.46
N LEU A 252 -24.61 17.66 -4.21
CA LEU A 252 -25.72 18.34 -4.87
C LEU A 252 -25.34 19.80 -5.09
N GLY A 253 -25.60 20.32 -6.29
CA GLY A 253 -25.38 21.72 -6.64
C GLY A 253 -26.62 22.60 -6.43
N PRO A 254 -26.49 23.93 -6.61
CA PRO A 254 -27.60 24.86 -6.47
C PRO A 254 -28.74 24.53 -7.45
N GLY A 255 -29.99 24.64 -7.00
CA GLY A 255 -31.18 24.44 -7.84
C GLY A 255 -31.44 22.99 -8.29
N ALA A 256 -30.56 22.04 -7.95
CA ALA A 256 -30.75 20.64 -8.27
C ALA A 256 -31.68 19.96 -7.25
N ARG A 257 -32.70 19.26 -7.74
CA ARG A 257 -33.60 18.47 -6.88
C ARG A 257 -33.01 17.13 -6.47
N THR A 258 -32.28 16.51 -7.37
CA THR A 258 -31.70 15.18 -7.18
C THR A 258 -30.33 15.10 -7.81
N ALA A 259 -29.44 14.33 -7.22
CA ALA A 259 -28.19 13.94 -7.86
C ALA A 259 -27.73 12.58 -7.33
N GLN A 260 -26.89 11.88 -8.09
CA GLN A 260 -26.29 10.62 -7.69
C GLN A 260 -24.91 10.46 -8.32
N GLY A 261 -24.08 9.60 -7.74
CA GLY A 261 -22.77 9.31 -8.29
C GLY A 261 -21.99 8.27 -7.50
N THR A 262 -20.80 7.98 -8.00
CA THR A 262 -19.84 7.06 -7.39
C THR A 262 -18.48 7.73 -7.39
N LEU A 263 -17.70 7.51 -6.34
CA LEU A 263 -16.30 7.94 -6.27
C LEU A 263 -15.44 6.83 -5.64
N PRO A 264 -14.19 6.66 -6.10
CA PRO A 264 -13.24 5.79 -5.43
C PRO A 264 -12.91 6.36 -4.05
N LEU A 265 -12.85 5.51 -3.04
CA LEU A 265 -12.47 5.92 -1.69
C LEU A 265 -10.94 5.96 -1.57
N ALA A 266 -10.39 7.14 -1.29
CA ALA A 266 -8.99 7.27 -0.90
C ALA A 266 -8.77 6.68 0.51
N TYR A 267 -7.53 6.33 0.84
CA TYR A 267 -7.18 5.78 2.15
C TYR A 267 -7.64 6.67 3.31
N ALA A 268 -7.40 7.99 3.22
CA ALA A 268 -7.79 8.93 4.27
C ALA A 268 -9.32 9.00 4.47
N ASP A 269 -10.11 8.84 3.41
CA ASP A 269 -11.57 8.91 3.48
C ASP A 269 -12.16 7.61 4.03
N ARG A 270 -11.55 6.45 3.74
CA ARG A 270 -11.90 5.18 4.40
C ARG A 270 -11.68 5.23 5.89
N VAL A 271 -10.51 5.72 6.31
CA VAL A 271 -10.17 5.86 7.73
C VAL A 271 -11.16 6.81 8.40
N ALA A 272 -11.45 7.95 7.78
CA ALA A 272 -12.44 8.88 8.32
C ALA A 272 -13.84 8.29 8.42
N PHE A 273 -14.28 7.48 7.45
CA PHE A 273 -15.56 6.79 7.54
C PHE A 273 -15.59 5.78 8.70
N ALA A 274 -14.54 4.99 8.87
CA ALA A 274 -14.42 4.02 9.96
C ALA A 274 -14.38 4.69 11.35
N GLU A 275 -13.80 5.90 11.44
CA GLU A 275 -13.68 6.69 12.68
C GLU A 275 -14.88 7.64 12.93
N GLY A 276 -15.92 7.63 12.09
CA GLY A 276 -17.06 8.55 12.24
C GLY A 276 -16.71 10.02 11.97
N LYS A 277 -15.69 10.27 11.16
CA LYS A 277 -15.22 11.62 10.77
C LYS A 277 -15.68 12.05 9.37
N LEU A 278 -16.47 11.22 8.68
CA LEU A 278 -17.08 11.55 7.40
C LEU A 278 -18.49 12.14 7.64
N THR A 279 -18.78 13.30 7.08
CA THR A 279 -20.04 14.03 7.30
C THR A 279 -20.69 14.46 5.98
N VAL A 280 -22.01 14.60 5.98
CA VAL A 280 -22.75 15.31 4.94
C VAL A 280 -23.12 16.69 5.49
N GLN A 281 -22.81 17.73 4.73
CA GLN A 281 -23.14 19.11 5.07
C GLN A 281 -24.06 19.71 4.02
N LEU A 282 -25.13 20.34 4.50
CA LEU A 282 -26.04 21.19 3.74
C LEU A 282 -25.62 22.64 3.92
N LEU A 283 -25.39 23.34 2.80
CA LEU A 283 -25.27 24.79 2.74
C LEU A 283 -26.56 25.35 2.14
N ALA A 284 -27.34 26.09 2.93
CA ALA A 284 -28.57 26.71 2.51
C ALA A 284 -28.30 28.07 1.82
N SER A 285 -29.23 28.51 0.97
CA SER A 285 -29.10 29.77 0.24
C SER A 285 -29.09 31.03 1.12
N ARG A 286 -29.57 30.93 2.36
CA ARG A 286 -29.54 31.99 3.37
C ARG A 286 -28.29 32.00 4.25
N GLY A 287 -27.32 31.13 3.97
CA GLY A 287 -26.07 31.03 4.72
C GLY A 287 -26.08 30.04 5.89
N ASP A 288 -27.22 29.43 6.20
CA ASP A 288 -27.30 28.39 7.23
C ASP A 288 -26.50 27.14 6.81
N VAL A 289 -25.81 26.56 7.78
CA VAL A 289 -24.98 25.36 7.58
C VAL A 289 -25.40 24.29 8.57
N VAL A 290 -25.81 23.14 8.05
CA VAL A 290 -26.22 21.98 8.85
C VAL A 290 -25.36 20.78 8.47
N GLU A 291 -24.85 20.05 9.45
CA GLU A 291 -23.96 18.92 9.23
C GLU A 291 -24.39 17.70 10.07
N ARG A 292 -24.23 16.51 9.48
CA ARG A 292 -24.53 15.22 10.11
C ARG A 292 -23.47 14.18 9.72
N THR A 293 -23.09 13.34 10.68
CA THR A 293 -22.13 12.27 10.46
C THR A 293 -22.73 11.13 9.65
N VAL A 294 -21.90 10.49 8.81
CA VAL A 294 -22.23 9.25 8.11
C VAL A 294 -21.78 8.08 8.98
N GLU A 295 -22.62 7.66 9.93
CA GLU A 295 -22.31 6.56 10.84
C GLU A 295 -23.00 5.27 10.41
N ARG A 296 -22.32 4.13 10.58
CA ARG A 296 -23.00 2.83 10.50
C ARG A 296 -23.97 2.71 11.67
N ALA A 297 -25.16 2.17 11.44
CA ALA A 297 -26.00 1.70 12.53
C ALA A 297 -25.17 0.69 13.36
N LYS A 298 -25.07 0.92 14.67
CA LYS A 298 -24.37 0.01 15.61
C LYS A 298 -25.08 -1.32 15.71
#